data_AF-A0A6J8EEN8-F1
#
_entry.id   AF-A0A6J8EEN8-F1
#
_cell.length_a   1.000
_cell.length_b   1.000
_cell.length_c   1.000
_cell.angle_alpha   90.00
_cell.angle_beta   90.00
_cell.angle_gamma   90.00
#
_symmetry.space_group_name_H-M   'P 1'
#
loop_
_entity.id
_entity.type
_entity.pdbx_description
1 polymer ?
#
loop_
_entity_poly.entity_id
_entity_poly.type
_entity_poly.pdbx_seq_one_letter_code
_entity_poly.pdbx_strand_id
1 'polypeptide(L)'
;MAAKYDGAGEQNKQTKNYILISSNEEAKELFQRIDTNKHNIATLGLDVEAVELGSSRKGVVSVVQIKIQDEPPYIIDIYGSKIDLKATLFNDIMKSEEIEKVIHDPRNDSSMLYETYKTEMRNVFDPQSFQMTVENKSSQTLTTRRLQSQRKSLDFIYEKYVGRFPNKTLKDDMKKQMSEDQNLWLRRPLTREMAMYAALDVETLLPIRFSMLKHLSNMGDGQRIAFLKTYNELCTESLYTPLPIANAEINMRKKLRECNEAKDLQMLGIELSKKEEKIIRSF
;
A
#
# COMPACT_ATOMS: atom_id res chain seq x y z
N MET A 1 41.08 11.57 34.76
CA MET A 1 39.78 11.77 35.44
C MET A 1 38.70 11.71 34.37
N ALA A 2 37.81 10.74 34.48
CA ALA A 2 36.75 10.48 33.51
C ALA A 2 35.68 11.58 33.56
N ALA A 3 35.33 12.14 32.41
CA ALA A 3 34.05 12.82 32.23
C ALA A 3 33.06 11.79 31.69
N LYS A 4 32.09 11.44 32.53
CA LYS A 4 30.99 10.53 32.22
C LYS A 4 30.17 11.09 31.06
N TYR A 5 29.97 10.26 30.04
CA TYR A 5 28.87 10.39 29.11
C TYR A 5 27.60 9.91 29.83
N ASP A 6 26.84 10.84 30.38
CA ASP A 6 25.51 10.61 30.91
C ASP A 6 24.47 11.04 29.87
N GLY A 7 23.50 10.16 29.60
CA GLY A 7 22.21 10.53 29.03
C GLY A 7 21.98 10.13 27.58
N ALA A 8 21.47 8.91 27.38
CA ALA A 8 20.65 8.59 26.22
C ALA A 8 19.45 9.56 26.21
N GLY A 9 19.40 10.46 25.22
CA GLY A 9 18.32 11.43 25.09
C GLY A 9 17.00 10.73 24.84
N GLU A 10 16.00 11.02 25.67
CA GLU A 10 14.60 10.76 25.37
C GLU A 10 14.27 11.37 24.01
N GLN A 11 14.08 10.52 23.00
CA GLN A 11 13.49 10.95 21.75
C GLN A 11 12.09 11.45 22.07
N ASN A 12 11.82 12.70 21.72
CA ASN A 12 10.55 13.37 21.94
C ASN A 12 9.43 12.57 21.24
N LYS A 13 8.70 11.75 22.01
CA LYS A 13 7.80 10.69 21.50
C LYS A 13 6.60 11.22 20.70
N GLN A 14 6.29 12.50 20.87
CA GLN A 14 5.26 13.21 20.14
C GLN A 14 5.84 14.48 19.56
N THR A 15 5.94 14.53 18.23
CA THR A 15 6.19 15.79 17.52
C THR A 15 4.87 16.28 16.96
N LYS A 16 4.77 17.57 16.58
CA LYS A 16 3.58 18.07 15.86
C LYS A 16 3.30 17.32 14.55
N ASN A 17 4.25 16.51 14.06
CA ASN A 17 4.22 15.90 12.73
C ASN A 17 3.93 14.39 12.75
N TYR A 18 4.22 13.67 13.84
CA TYR A 18 3.98 12.23 13.97
C TYR A 18 4.05 11.76 15.43
N ILE A 19 3.50 10.57 15.69
CA ILE A 19 3.57 9.83 16.96
C ILE A 19 4.43 8.58 16.73
N LEU A 20 5.50 8.43 17.51
CA LEU A 20 6.36 7.24 17.44
C LEU A 20 5.85 6.16 18.40
N ILE A 21 5.60 4.97 17.86
CA ILE A 21 5.26 3.77 18.63
C ILE A 21 6.51 2.90 18.69
N SER A 22 7.03 2.68 19.90
CA SER A 22 8.36 2.11 20.13
C SER A 22 8.37 1.00 21.19
N SER A 23 7.20 0.45 21.51
CA SER A 23 7.03 -0.67 22.43
C SER A 23 5.85 -1.54 22.03
N ASN A 24 5.81 -2.78 22.54
CA ASN A 24 4.71 -3.71 22.30
C ASN A 24 3.41 -3.23 22.94
N GLU A 25 3.49 -2.61 24.11
CA GLU A 25 2.38 -2.07 24.87
C GLU A 25 1.70 -0.94 24.10
N GLU A 26 2.48 0.07 23.65
CA GLU A 26 1.97 1.18 22.82
C GLU A 26 1.32 0.67 21.51
N ALA A 27 1.92 -0.35 20.87
CA ALA A 27 1.36 -0.94 19.66
C ALA A 27 0.03 -1.67 19.92
N LYS A 28 -0.05 -2.46 21.00
CA LYS A 28 -1.28 -3.14 21.41
C LYS A 28 -2.40 -2.14 21.68
N GLU A 29 -2.10 -1.08 22.44
CA GLU A 29 -3.07 -0.02 22.75
C GLU A 29 -3.56 0.67 21.49
N LEU A 30 -2.67 1.02 20.55
CA LEU A 30 -3.05 1.64 19.29
C LEU A 30 -4.01 0.74 18.50
N PHE A 31 -3.65 -0.53 18.27
CA PHE A 31 -4.48 -1.43 17.47
C PHE A 31 -5.78 -1.79 18.19
N GLN A 32 -5.77 -1.94 19.51
CA GLN A 32 -7.01 -2.13 20.29
C GLN A 32 -7.95 -0.92 20.17
N ARG A 33 -7.40 0.31 20.19
CA ARG A 33 -8.18 1.52 19.99
C ARG A 33 -8.78 1.58 18.58
N ILE A 34 -8.01 1.23 17.55
CA ILE A 34 -8.49 1.21 16.16
C ILE A 34 -9.65 0.20 16.03
N ASP A 35 -9.49 -1.02 16.52
CA ASP A 35 -10.51 -2.05 16.44
C ASP A 35 -11.79 -1.67 17.22
N THR A 36 -11.65 -1.17 18.46
CA THR A 36 -12.78 -0.72 19.28
C THR A 36 -13.58 0.39 18.61
N ASN A 37 -12.91 1.25 17.83
CA ASN A 37 -13.51 2.39 17.15
C ASN A 37 -13.69 2.16 15.65
N LYS A 38 -13.64 0.92 15.15
CA LYS A 38 -13.66 0.61 13.70
C LYS A 38 -14.86 1.19 12.93
N HIS A 39 -15.99 1.37 13.61
CA HIS A 39 -17.18 2.00 13.03
C HIS A 39 -17.01 3.52 12.79
N ASN A 40 -16.16 4.17 13.59
CA ASN A 40 -15.80 5.58 13.43
C ASN A 40 -14.55 5.74 12.54
N ILE A 41 -13.61 4.79 12.62
CA ILE A 41 -12.39 4.74 11.82
C ILE A 41 -12.66 3.85 10.59
N ALA A 42 -13.54 4.32 9.72
CA ALA A 42 -13.91 3.58 8.50
C ALA A 42 -12.80 3.54 7.45
N THR A 43 -11.75 4.35 7.59
CA THR A 43 -10.64 4.44 6.62
C THR A 43 -9.35 4.81 7.33
N LEU A 44 -8.24 4.19 6.92
CA LEU A 44 -6.89 4.55 7.34
C LEU A 44 -5.91 4.54 6.16
N GLY A 45 -4.89 5.39 6.20
CA GLY A 45 -3.73 5.31 5.32
C GLY A 45 -2.70 4.33 5.89
N LEU A 46 -2.10 3.51 5.04
CA LEU A 46 -1.09 2.53 5.41
C LEU A 46 0.06 2.56 4.41
N ASP A 47 1.27 2.42 4.94
CA ASP A 47 2.50 2.18 4.19
C ASP A 47 3.39 1.21 5.00
N VAL A 48 4.35 0.56 4.33
CA VAL A 48 5.31 -0.35 4.98
C VAL A 48 6.71 -0.14 4.43
N GLU A 49 7.64 0.17 5.33
CA GLU A 49 9.06 0.18 5.00
C GLU A 49 9.69 -1.16 5.39
N ALA A 50 10.20 -1.87 4.39
CA ALA A 50 10.78 -3.20 4.54
C ALA A 50 12.07 -3.34 3.74
N VAL A 51 12.95 -4.24 4.20
CA VAL A 51 14.18 -4.59 3.49
C VAL A 51 14.13 -6.04 3.05
N GLU A 52 14.22 -6.26 1.73
CA GLU A 52 14.38 -7.60 1.16
C GLU A 52 15.81 -8.10 1.38
N LEU A 53 15.95 -9.28 2.01
CA LEU A 53 17.26 -9.86 2.34
C LEU A 53 17.77 -10.86 1.28
N GLY A 54 17.27 -10.74 0.04
CA GLY A 54 17.59 -11.60 -1.09
C GLY A 54 16.73 -12.87 -1.18
N SER A 55 16.85 -13.60 -2.29
CA SER A 55 15.93 -14.66 -2.72
C SER A 55 15.78 -15.86 -1.76
N SER A 56 16.68 -16.01 -0.80
CA SER A 56 16.72 -17.14 0.15
C SER A 56 16.40 -16.76 1.60
N ARG A 57 16.14 -15.48 1.88
CA ARG A 57 15.84 -14.98 3.23
C ARG A 57 14.54 -14.20 3.21
N LYS A 58 13.73 -14.37 4.26
CA LYS A 58 12.51 -13.57 4.43
C LYS A 58 12.89 -12.09 4.54
N GLY A 59 12.12 -11.23 3.86
CA GLY A 59 12.20 -9.79 4.05
C GLY A 59 11.95 -9.41 5.51
N VAL A 60 12.43 -8.23 5.90
CA VAL A 60 12.27 -7.69 7.25
C VAL A 60 11.41 -6.45 7.16
N VAL A 61 10.19 -6.53 7.71
CA VAL A 61 9.35 -5.35 7.95
C VAL A 61 10.00 -4.51 9.05
N SER A 62 10.33 -3.27 8.70
CA SER A 62 11.08 -2.39 9.57
C SER A 62 10.20 -1.36 10.28
N VAL A 63 9.36 -0.69 9.51
CA VAL A 63 8.45 0.34 10.01
C VAL A 63 7.09 0.13 9.35
N VAL A 64 6.03 0.27 10.14
CA VAL A 64 4.65 0.36 9.64
C VAL A 64 4.15 1.76 9.93
N GLN A 65 3.54 2.40 8.94
CA GLN A 65 2.98 3.74 9.08
C GLN A 65 1.46 3.68 9.00
N ILE A 66 0.77 4.38 9.91
CA ILE A 66 -0.70 4.46 9.91
C ILE A 66 -1.14 5.91 10.00
N LYS A 67 -2.05 6.31 9.11
CA LYS A 67 -2.75 7.59 9.18
C LYS A 67 -4.22 7.37 9.48
N ILE A 68 -4.68 7.92 10.61
CA ILE A 68 -6.10 8.05 10.94
C ILE A 68 -6.51 9.49 10.66
N GLN A 69 -7.76 9.70 10.23
CA GLN A 69 -8.28 11.04 9.95
C GLN A 69 -8.20 11.92 11.21
N ASP A 70 -7.81 13.19 11.01
CA ASP A 70 -7.67 14.21 12.07
C ASP A 70 -6.64 13.91 13.17
N GLU A 71 -5.86 12.84 13.03
CA GLU A 71 -4.76 12.47 13.94
C GLU A 71 -3.40 12.57 13.22
N PRO A 72 -2.29 12.85 13.92
CA PRO A 72 -0.96 12.72 13.33
C PRO A 72 -0.68 11.28 12.86
N PRO A 73 0.21 11.08 11.86
CA PRO A 73 0.70 9.75 11.49
C PRO A 73 1.34 9.00 12.66
N TYR A 74 1.04 7.72 12.76
CA TYR A 74 1.70 6.78 13.66
C TYR A 74 2.84 6.10 12.93
N ILE A 75 4.05 6.22 13.47
CA ILE A 75 5.26 5.56 12.98
C ILE A 75 5.58 4.42 13.94
N ILE A 76 5.39 3.19 13.51
CA ILE A 76 5.53 2.02 14.35
C ILE A 76 6.88 1.37 14.06
N ASP A 77 7.83 1.52 14.99
CA ASP A 77 9.19 0.98 14.85
C ASP A 77 9.21 -0.53 15.15
N ILE A 78 8.88 -1.35 14.14
CA ILE A 78 8.80 -2.79 14.28
C ILE A 78 10.17 -3.41 14.56
N TYR A 79 11.17 -3.05 13.76
CA TYR A 79 12.48 -3.69 13.83
C TYR A 79 13.31 -3.23 15.02
N GLY A 80 13.41 -1.92 15.27
CA GLY A 80 14.24 -1.36 16.33
C GLY A 80 13.71 -1.70 17.71
N SER A 81 12.39 -1.58 17.89
CA SER A 81 11.72 -1.87 19.17
C SER A 81 11.28 -3.32 19.33
N LYS A 82 11.52 -4.18 18.33
CA LYS A 82 11.14 -5.61 18.34
C LYS A 82 9.66 -5.81 18.67
N ILE A 83 8.80 -5.00 18.03
CA ILE A 83 7.35 -5.10 18.20
C ILE A 83 6.86 -6.36 17.48
N ASP A 84 6.17 -7.23 18.21
CA ASP A 84 5.51 -8.40 17.64
C ASP A 84 4.09 -8.05 17.23
N LEU A 85 3.90 -7.71 15.94
CA LEU A 85 2.57 -7.42 15.39
C LEU A 85 1.59 -8.59 15.54
N LYS A 86 2.07 -9.84 15.66
CA LYS A 86 1.18 -11.01 15.86
C LYS A 86 0.55 -11.03 17.24
N ALA A 87 1.15 -10.33 18.21
CA ALA A 87 0.61 -10.15 19.55
C ALA A 87 -0.34 -8.93 19.66
N THR A 88 -0.71 -8.33 18.53
CA THR A 88 -1.61 -7.18 18.43
C THR A 88 -2.80 -7.50 17.51
N LEU A 89 -3.79 -6.62 17.42
CA LEU A 89 -4.91 -6.73 16.47
C LEU A 89 -4.55 -6.26 15.04
N PHE A 90 -3.27 -6.05 14.73
CA PHE A 90 -2.84 -5.60 13.40
C PHE A 90 -3.43 -6.48 12.28
N ASN A 91 -3.33 -7.80 12.39
CA ASN A 91 -3.82 -8.70 11.35
C ASN A 91 -5.34 -8.64 11.20
N ASP A 92 -6.07 -8.50 12.30
CA ASP A 92 -7.53 -8.39 12.30
C ASP A 92 -7.99 -7.10 11.60
N ILE A 93 -7.32 -5.98 11.87
CA ILE A 93 -7.57 -4.69 11.21
C ILE A 93 -7.24 -4.77 9.71
N MET A 94 -6.12 -5.37 9.34
CA MET A 94 -5.73 -5.54 7.94
C MET A 94 -6.73 -6.43 7.16
N LYS A 95 -7.26 -7.46 7.81
CA LYS A 95 -8.27 -8.38 7.23
C LYS A 95 -9.70 -7.87 7.30
N SER A 96 -9.96 -6.81 8.06
CA SER A 96 -11.30 -6.24 8.21
C SER A 96 -11.85 -5.71 6.88
N GLU A 97 -13.09 -6.06 6.56
CA GLU A 97 -13.83 -5.43 5.45
C GLU A 97 -14.47 -4.09 5.89
N GLU A 98 -14.59 -3.84 7.19
CA GLU A 98 -15.21 -2.62 7.73
C GLU A 98 -14.27 -1.40 7.64
N ILE A 99 -12.96 -1.65 7.73
CA ILE A 99 -11.93 -0.60 7.68
C ILE A 99 -11.29 -0.63 6.30
N GLU A 100 -11.44 0.45 5.54
CA GLU A 100 -10.73 0.58 4.26
C GLU A 100 -9.27 0.98 4.48
N LYS A 101 -8.33 0.27 3.83
CA LYS A 101 -6.90 0.61 3.86
C LYS A 101 -6.52 1.34 2.57
N VAL A 102 -6.15 2.60 2.67
CA VAL A 102 -5.61 3.37 1.54
C VAL A 102 -4.11 3.11 1.48
N ILE A 103 -3.62 2.54 0.37
CA ILE A 103 -2.22 2.17 0.18
C ILE A 103 -1.82 2.52 -1.25
N HIS A 104 -0.70 3.21 -1.44
CA HIS A 104 -0.20 3.49 -2.79
C HIS A 104 0.57 2.29 -3.32
N ASP A 105 0.07 1.66 -4.39
CA ASP A 105 0.75 0.56 -5.08
C ASP A 105 1.16 -0.61 -4.15
N PRO A 106 0.18 -1.31 -3.54
CA PRO A 106 0.36 -2.20 -2.38
C PRO A 106 1.14 -3.49 -2.64
N ARG A 107 1.79 -3.65 -3.81
CA ARG A 107 2.39 -4.92 -4.23
C ARG A 107 3.49 -5.41 -3.30
N ASN A 108 4.39 -4.50 -2.94
CA ASN A 108 5.52 -4.84 -2.09
C ASN A 108 5.06 -4.97 -0.63
N ASP A 109 4.18 -4.08 -0.17
CA ASP A 109 3.59 -4.12 1.17
C ASP A 109 2.87 -5.44 1.41
N SER A 110 2.00 -5.85 0.47
CA SER A 110 1.23 -7.07 0.59
C SER A 110 2.11 -8.31 0.60
N SER A 111 3.12 -8.36 -0.28
CA SER A 111 4.11 -9.44 -0.31
C SER A 111 4.85 -9.54 1.02
N MET A 112 5.41 -8.43 1.51
CA MET A 112 6.21 -8.41 2.74
C MET A 112 5.39 -8.76 3.98
N LEU A 113 4.18 -8.19 4.10
CA LEU A 113 3.27 -8.50 5.19
C LEU A 113 2.80 -9.96 5.17
N TYR A 114 2.53 -10.52 3.99
CA TYR A 114 2.13 -11.92 3.86
C TYR A 114 3.28 -12.88 4.19
N GLU A 115 4.49 -12.62 3.68
CA GLU A 115 5.66 -13.44 3.92
C GLU A 115 6.03 -13.49 5.42
N THR A 116 5.97 -12.33 6.08
CA THR A 116 6.41 -12.14 7.47
C THR A 116 5.32 -12.52 8.47
N TYR A 117 4.09 -12.04 8.26
CA TYR A 117 2.99 -12.09 9.23
C TYR A 117 1.80 -12.93 8.78
N LYS A 118 1.77 -13.43 7.54
CA LYS A 118 0.61 -14.12 6.95
C LYS A 118 -0.64 -13.24 6.98
N THR A 119 -0.42 -11.95 6.73
CA THR A 119 -1.45 -10.94 6.63
C THR A 119 -1.95 -10.87 5.18
N GLU A 120 -3.26 -10.99 5.01
CA GLU A 120 -3.96 -10.83 3.74
C GLU A 120 -4.85 -9.61 3.86
N MET A 121 -4.43 -8.48 3.30
CA MET A 121 -5.21 -7.25 3.39
C MET A 121 -6.51 -7.39 2.58
N ARG A 122 -7.59 -6.79 3.10
CA ARG A 122 -8.91 -6.72 2.46
C ARG A 122 -9.41 -5.28 2.41
N ASN A 123 -10.45 -4.97 1.65
CA ASN A 123 -10.96 -3.60 1.50
C ASN A 123 -9.84 -2.54 1.31
N VAL A 124 -9.04 -2.71 0.26
CA VAL A 124 -7.91 -1.81 -0.06
C VAL A 124 -8.34 -0.80 -1.12
N PHE A 125 -8.01 0.47 -0.89
CA PHE A 125 -8.07 1.52 -1.90
C PHE A 125 -6.66 1.83 -2.40
N ASP A 126 -6.43 1.61 -3.70
CA ASP A 126 -5.13 1.87 -4.34
C ASP A 126 -5.20 3.08 -5.29
N PRO A 127 -4.65 4.25 -4.89
CA PRO A 127 -4.58 5.41 -5.77
C PRO A 127 -3.84 5.17 -7.09
N GLN A 128 -2.86 4.26 -7.12
CA GLN A 128 -2.13 3.91 -8.33
C GLN A 128 -3.05 3.20 -9.33
N SER A 129 -3.80 2.20 -8.87
CA SER A 129 -4.80 1.52 -9.68
C SER A 129 -5.89 2.48 -10.16
N PHE A 130 -6.37 3.39 -9.31
CA PHE A 130 -7.34 4.43 -9.69
C PHE A 130 -6.80 5.31 -10.82
N GLN A 131 -5.59 5.82 -10.68
CA GLN A 131 -4.94 6.68 -11.68
C GLN A 131 -4.74 5.93 -13.02
N MET A 132 -4.38 4.65 -12.96
CA MET A 132 -4.26 3.80 -14.15
C MET A 132 -5.62 3.58 -14.82
N THR A 133 -6.70 3.39 -14.06
CA THR A 133 -8.05 3.32 -14.63
C THR A 133 -8.42 4.62 -15.35
N VAL A 134 -8.07 5.78 -14.79
CA VAL A 134 -8.32 7.08 -15.44
C VAL A 134 -7.57 7.20 -16.77
N GLU A 135 -6.31 6.78 -16.84
CA GLU A 135 -5.49 6.83 -18.06
C GLU A 135 -5.95 5.86 -19.16
N ASN A 136 -6.81 4.90 -18.81
CA ASN A 136 -7.20 3.81 -19.68
C ASN A 136 -8.70 3.77 -20.00
N LYS A 137 -9.44 4.85 -19.70
CA LYS A 137 -10.88 5.00 -19.97
C LYS A 137 -11.28 4.76 -21.44
N SER A 138 -10.33 4.76 -22.39
CA SER A 138 -10.57 4.64 -23.84
C SER A 138 -9.85 3.47 -24.52
N SER A 139 -9.08 2.65 -23.81
CA SER A 139 -8.27 1.59 -24.43
C SER A 139 -8.97 0.24 -24.36
N GLN A 140 -9.19 -0.40 -25.51
CA GLN A 140 -9.74 -1.77 -25.57
C GLN A 140 -8.74 -2.84 -25.13
N THR A 141 -7.44 -2.52 -25.10
CA THR A 141 -6.38 -3.46 -24.68
C THR A 141 -5.51 -2.86 -23.58
N LEU A 142 -5.36 -3.59 -22.47
CA LEU A 142 -4.54 -3.22 -21.32
C LEU A 142 -3.47 -4.28 -21.08
N THR A 143 -2.40 -4.21 -21.88
CA THR A 143 -1.27 -5.11 -21.74
C THR A 143 -0.51 -4.85 -20.45
N THR A 144 0.09 -5.88 -19.85
CA THR A 144 0.95 -5.73 -18.67
C THR A 144 2.04 -4.68 -18.87
N ARG A 145 2.65 -4.63 -20.06
CA ARG A 145 3.68 -3.64 -20.41
C ARG A 145 3.18 -2.20 -20.35
N ARG A 146 1.96 -1.94 -20.84
CA ARG A 146 1.34 -0.62 -20.80
C ARG A 146 1.02 -0.20 -19.37
N LEU A 147 0.49 -1.13 -18.57
CA LEU A 147 0.18 -0.88 -17.16
C LEU A 147 1.45 -0.55 -16.37
N GLN A 148 2.56 -1.24 -16.65
CA GLN A 148 3.86 -0.96 -16.01
C GLN A 148 4.41 0.44 -16.37
N SER A 149 4.30 0.88 -17.62
CA SER A 149 4.79 2.20 -18.04
C SER A 149 3.95 3.37 -17.52
N GLN A 150 2.73 3.11 -17.05
CA GLN A 150 1.80 4.09 -16.49
C GLN A 150 1.93 4.27 -14.98
N ARG A 151 2.81 3.52 -14.31
CA ARG A 151 3.06 3.71 -12.87
C ARG A 151 3.49 5.14 -12.57
N LYS A 152 2.94 5.70 -11.50
CA LYS A 152 3.21 7.06 -11.03
C LYS A 152 3.70 7.00 -9.59
N SER A 153 4.58 7.91 -9.22
CA SER A 153 4.93 8.08 -7.81
C SER A 153 3.74 8.61 -7.03
N LEU A 154 3.74 8.37 -5.71
CA LEU A 154 2.79 9.00 -4.79
C LEU A 154 2.80 10.52 -4.94
N ASP A 155 3.99 11.13 -5.05
CA ASP A 155 4.17 12.56 -5.26
C ASP A 155 3.39 13.07 -6.48
N PHE A 156 3.48 12.37 -7.62
CA PHE A 156 2.76 12.73 -8.84
C PHE A 156 1.24 12.64 -8.64
N ILE A 157 0.77 11.57 -8.00
CA ILE A 157 -0.66 11.37 -7.78
C ILE A 157 -1.21 12.47 -6.85
N TYR A 158 -0.51 12.78 -5.77
CA TYR A 158 -0.89 13.87 -4.89
C TYR A 158 -0.93 15.22 -5.62
N GLU A 159 0.10 15.54 -6.42
CA GLU A 159 0.15 16.76 -7.23
C GLU A 159 -1.01 16.90 -8.20
N LYS A 160 -1.43 15.78 -8.78
CA LYS A 160 -2.55 15.73 -9.72
C LYS A 160 -3.91 15.93 -9.05
N TYR A 161 -4.14 15.33 -7.88
CA TYR A 161 -5.47 15.26 -7.27
C TYR A 161 -5.68 16.25 -6.12
N VAL A 162 -4.62 16.67 -5.44
CA VAL A 162 -4.70 17.48 -4.23
C VAL A 162 -4.04 18.84 -4.45
N GLY A 163 -2.83 18.87 -5.00
CA GLY A 163 -2.03 20.08 -5.21
C GLY A 163 -0.58 19.85 -4.83
N ARG A 164 0.20 20.92 -4.63
CA ARG A 164 1.65 20.81 -4.41
C ARG A 164 2.02 19.80 -3.31
N PHE A 165 2.91 18.86 -3.63
CA PHE A 165 3.37 17.87 -2.66
C PHE A 165 4.08 18.52 -1.46
N PRO A 166 3.77 18.12 -0.22
CA PRO A 166 4.41 18.66 0.97
C PRO A 166 5.88 18.22 1.07
N ASN A 167 6.77 19.19 1.38
CA ASN A 167 8.18 18.93 1.71
C ASN A 167 8.94 18.02 0.71
N LYS A 168 8.88 18.36 -0.58
CA LYS A 168 9.54 17.62 -1.66
C LYS A 168 11.06 17.45 -1.47
N THR A 169 11.74 18.43 -0.86
CA THR A 169 13.18 18.34 -0.59
C THR A 169 13.51 17.16 0.33
N LEU A 170 12.74 16.96 1.42
CA LEU A 170 12.93 15.80 2.30
C LEU A 170 12.72 14.48 1.55
N LYS A 171 11.69 14.41 0.68
CA LYS A 171 11.44 13.22 -0.16
C LYS A 171 12.63 12.90 -1.07
N ASP A 172 13.16 13.92 -1.75
CA ASP A 172 14.26 13.75 -2.69
C ASP A 172 15.57 13.35 -1.97
N ASP A 173 15.87 13.96 -0.81
CA ASP A 173 17.04 13.62 0.01
C ASP A 173 16.98 12.18 0.56
N MET A 174 15.81 11.75 1.02
CA MET A 174 15.62 10.39 1.53
C MET A 174 15.69 9.33 0.42
N LYS A 175 15.14 9.61 -0.77
CA LYS A 175 15.30 8.74 -1.94
C LYS A 175 16.77 8.55 -2.29
N LYS A 176 17.57 9.62 -2.21
CA LYS A 176 19.02 9.54 -2.40
C LYS A 176 19.67 8.64 -1.35
N GLN A 177 19.38 8.82 -0.07
CA GLN A 177 19.92 7.98 0.99
C GLN A 177 19.54 6.49 0.83
N MET A 178 18.28 6.20 0.47
CA MET A 178 17.82 4.82 0.20
C MET A 178 18.54 4.19 -1.00
N SER A 179 18.92 4.99 -2.00
CA SER A 179 19.71 4.50 -3.14
C SER A 179 21.17 4.19 -2.77
N GLU A 180 21.70 4.86 -1.74
CA GLU A 180 23.08 4.71 -1.26
C GLU A 180 23.22 3.62 -0.19
N ASP A 181 22.19 3.38 0.65
CA ASP A 181 22.14 2.32 1.66
C ASP A 181 20.84 1.51 1.55
N GLN A 182 20.90 0.31 0.95
CA GLN A 182 19.76 -0.61 0.84
C GLN A 182 19.25 -1.10 2.21
N ASN A 183 20.05 -0.98 3.27
CA ASN A 183 19.68 -1.33 4.63
C ASN A 183 19.34 -0.10 5.48
N LEU A 184 19.12 1.07 4.88
CA LEU A 184 18.81 2.32 5.59
C LEU A 184 17.70 2.11 6.62
N TRP A 185 16.63 1.43 6.21
CA TRP A 185 15.50 1.16 7.10
C TRP A 185 15.81 0.22 8.24
N LEU A 186 16.93 -0.52 8.25
CA LEU A 186 17.36 -1.33 9.41
C LEU A 186 18.26 -0.53 10.38
N ARG A 187 18.64 0.71 10.05
CA ARG A 187 19.47 1.56 10.92
C ARG A 187 18.65 2.04 12.12
N ARG A 188 19.24 2.00 13.31
CA ARG A 188 18.62 2.49 14.55
C ARG A 188 19.58 3.33 15.39
N PRO A 189 19.06 4.32 16.15
CA PRO A 189 17.65 4.74 16.21
C PRO A 189 17.16 5.35 14.89
N LEU A 190 15.85 5.35 14.64
CA LEU A 190 15.28 6.04 13.48
C LEU A 190 15.69 7.53 13.55
N THR A 191 16.23 8.07 12.47
CA THR A 191 16.48 9.51 12.40
C THR A 191 15.17 10.27 12.28
N ARG A 192 15.18 11.56 12.63
CA ARG A 192 14.01 12.41 12.48
C ARG A 192 13.56 12.48 11.02
N GLU A 193 14.51 12.53 10.09
CA GLU A 193 14.27 12.57 8.65
C GLU A 193 13.59 11.29 8.17
N MET A 194 14.03 10.12 8.63
CA MET A 194 13.37 8.83 8.34
C MET A 194 11.92 8.82 8.84
N ALA A 195 11.69 9.23 10.09
CA ALA A 195 10.35 9.26 10.67
C ALA A 195 9.44 10.29 9.98
N MET A 196 9.95 11.46 9.62
CA MET A 196 9.18 12.48 8.88
C MET A 196 8.88 12.03 7.45
N TYR A 197 9.81 11.36 6.78
CA TYR A 197 9.57 10.80 5.45
C TYR A 197 8.44 9.76 5.49
N ALA A 198 8.55 8.80 6.40
CA ALA A 198 7.53 7.78 6.63
C ALA A 198 6.16 8.39 6.98
N ALA A 199 6.14 9.46 7.80
CA ALA A 199 4.91 10.18 8.11
C ALA A 199 4.29 10.85 6.89
N LEU A 200 5.11 11.46 6.01
CA LEU A 200 4.62 12.13 4.80
C LEU A 200 3.95 11.15 3.83
N ASP A 201 4.45 9.92 3.70
CA ASP A 201 3.84 8.90 2.84
C ASP A 201 2.36 8.70 3.18
N VAL A 202 2.06 8.39 4.45
CA VAL A 202 0.67 8.13 4.86
C VAL A 202 -0.18 9.39 5.06
N GLU A 203 0.43 10.53 5.39
CA GLU A 203 -0.28 11.82 5.52
C GLU A 203 -0.97 12.21 4.20
N THR A 204 -0.35 11.85 3.07
CA THR A 204 -0.85 12.22 1.74
C THR A 204 -1.98 11.33 1.22
N LEU A 205 -2.16 10.12 1.77
CA LEU A 205 -3.07 9.10 1.23
C LEU A 205 -4.56 9.47 1.39
N LEU A 206 -4.99 9.93 2.56
CA LEU A 206 -6.40 10.27 2.80
C LEU A 206 -6.87 11.46 1.93
N PRO A 207 -6.12 12.58 1.81
CA PRO A 207 -6.46 13.65 0.88
C PRO A 207 -6.60 13.19 -0.58
N ILE A 208 -5.69 12.32 -1.06
CA ILE A 208 -5.76 11.75 -2.42
C ILE A 208 -7.07 10.99 -2.58
N ARG A 209 -7.36 10.07 -1.65
CA ARG A 209 -8.56 9.26 -1.67
C ARG A 209 -9.82 10.11 -1.73
N PHE A 210 -9.95 11.12 -0.86
CA PHE A 210 -11.12 12.01 -0.86
C PHE A 210 -11.29 12.75 -2.20
N SER A 211 -10.20 13.23 -2.80
CA SER A 211 -10.26 13.89 -4.10
C SER A 211 -10.66 12.93 -5.23
N MET A 212 -10.12 11.71 -5.22
CA MET A 212 -10.47 10.67 -6.19
C MET A 212 -11.93 10.23 -6.09
N LEU A 213 -12.46 10.09 -4.87
CA LEU A 213 -13.89 9.79 -4.66
C LEU A 213 -14.80 10.92 -5.14
N LYS A 214 -14.39 12.19 -4.94
CA LYS A 214 -15.09 13.34 -5.51
C LYS A 214 -15.04 13.33 -7.04
N HIS A 215 -13.93 12.91 -7.65
CA HIS A 215 -13.87 12.72 -9.10
C HIS A 215 -14.84 11.62 -9.56
N LEU A 216 -14.94 10.53 -8.82
CA LEU A 216 -15.85 9.42 -9.11
C LEU A 216 -17.33 9.81 -8.97
N SER A 217 -17.69 10.61 -7.95
CA SER A 217 -19.07 11.08 -7.74
C SER A 217 -19.57 11.98 -8.86
N ASN A 218 -18.66 12.64 -9.58
CA ASN A 218 -18.99 13.51 -10.71
C ASN A 218 -19.17 12.74 -12.04
N MET A 219 -18.88 11.44 -12.08
CA MET A 219 -19.12 10.62 -13.27
C MET A 219 -20.60 10.23 -13.38
N GLY A 220 -21.13 10.19 -14.61
CA GLY A 220 -22.44 9.59 -14.87
C GLY A 220 -22.44 8.09 -14.51
N ASP A 221 -23.59 7.55 -14.12
CA ASP A 221 -23.68 6.21 -13.51
C ASP A 221 -23.07 5.10 -14.39
N GLY A 222 -23.35 5.10 -15.70
CA GLY A 222 -22.76 4.12 -16.63
C GLY A 222 -21.23 4.21 -16.72
N GLN A 223 -20.69 5.43 -16.75
CA GLN A 223 -19.23 5.65 -16.73
C GLN A 223 -18.62 5.21 -15.40
N ARG A 224 -19.33 5.47 -14.29
CA ARG A 224 -18.90 5.10 -12.93
C ARG A 224 -18.83 3.59 -12.76
N ILE A 225 -19.84 2.86 -13.24
CA ILE A 225 -19.87 1.39 -13.19
C ILE A 225 -18.71 0.79 -14.01
N ALA A 226 -18.52 1.26 -15.24
CA ALA A 226 -17.41 0.81 -16.08
C ALA A 226 -16.04 1.10 -15.43
N PHE A 227 -15.89 2.29 -14.86
CA PHE A 227 -14.68 2.67 -14.12
C PHE A 227 -14.43 1.73 -12.93
N LEU A 228 -15.43 1.51 -12.08
CA LEU A 228 -15.30 0.68 -10.89
C LEU A 228 -14.95 -0.77 -11.23
N LYS A 229 -15.48 -1.31 -12.33
CA LYS A 229 -15.11 -2.65 -12.80
C LYS A 229 -13.60 -2.74 -13.08
N THR A 230 -13.07 -1.86 -13.93
CA THR A 230 -11.65 -1.85 -14.27
C THR A 230 -10.76 -1.51 -13.07
N TYR A 231 -11.18 -0.57 -12.22
CA TYR A 231 -10.47 -0.22 -11.00
C TYR A 231 -10.33 -1.42 -10.05
N ASN A 232 -11.43 -2.12 -9.77
CA ASN A 232 -11.42 -3.28 -8.90
C ASN A 232 -10.52 -4.40 -9.44
N GLU A 233 -10.51 -4.61 -10.76
CA GLU A 233 -9.60 -5.57 -11.40
C GLU A 233 -8.13 -5.20 -11.18
N LEU A 234 -7.74 -3.96 -11.49
CA LEU A 234 -6.36 -3.49 -11.32
C LEU A 234 -5.93 -3.51 -9.85
N CYS A 235 -6.79 -3.06 -8.94
CA CYS A 235 -6.52 -3.04 -7.51
C CYS A 235 -6.35 -4.45 -6.94
N THR A 236 -7.24 -5.38 -7.31
CA THR A 236 -7.15 -6.80 -6.91
C THR A 236 -5.85 -7.43 -7.41
N GLU A 237 -5.48 -7.16 -8.66
CA GLU A 237 -4.24 -7.67 -9.21
C GLU A 237 -3.00 -7.11 -8.54
N SER A 238 -2.97 -5.81 -8.27
CA SER A 238 -1.90 -5.16 -7.53
C SER A 238 -1.76 -5.80 -6.14
N LEU A 239 -2.87 -6.00 -5.45
CA LEU A 239 -2.86 -6.54 -4.09
C LEU A 239 -2.41 -8.01 -4.01
N TYR A 240 -2.94 -8.87 -4.87
CA TYR A 240 -2.83 -10.33 -4.67
C TYR A 240 -1.85 -11.04 -5.61
N THR A 241 -1.49 -10.46 -6.77
CA THR A 241 -0.49 -11.10 -7.67
C THR A 241 0.85 -11.40 -6.98
N PRO A 242 1.39 -10.52 -6.11
CA PRO A 242 2.66 -10.79 -5.44
C PRO A 242 2.59 -11.93 -4.43
N LEU A 243 1.39 -12.36 -4.05
CA LEU A 243 1.22 -13.37 -3.02
C LEU A 243 1.33 -14.78 -3.62
N PRO A 244 1.93 -15.75 -2.91
CA PRO A 244 1.93 -17.16 -3.31
C PRO A 244 0.51 -17.76 -3.48
N ILE A 245 -0.49 -17.11 -2.88
CA ILE A 245 -1.91 -17.48 -2.96
C ILE A 245 -2.65 -16.82 -4.12
N ALA A 246 -1.95 -16.09 -5.01
CA ALA A 246 -2.56 -15.50 -6.20
C ALA A 246 -3.36 -16.57 -6.95
N ASN A 247 -4.68 -16.49 -6.89
CA ASN A 247 -5.53 -17.56 -7.37
C ASN A 247 -5.50 -17.63 -8.91
N ALA A 248 -5.70 -18.82 -9.47
CA ALA A 248 -5.75 -19.06 -10.91
C ALA A 248 -6.67 -18.07 -11.65
N GLU A 249 -7.72 -17.60 -10.97
CA GLU A 249 -8.65 -16.58 -11.45
C GLU A 249 -7.99 -15.23 -11.76
N ILE A 250 -7.06 -14.74 -10.93
CA ILE A 250 -6.34 -13.48 -11.15
C ILE A 250 -5.45 -13.61 -12.40
N ASN A 251 -4.74 -14.73 -12.51
CA ASN A 251 -3.89 -15.02 -13.66
C ASN A 251 -4.71 -15.17 -14.95
N MET A 252 -5.88 -15.79 -14.87
CA MET A 252 -6.80 -15.92 -16.00
C MET A 252 -7.34 -14.56 -16.45
N ARG A 253 -7.75 -13.69 -15.52
CA ARG A 253 -8.24 -12.33 -15.83
C ARG A 253 -7.17 -11.48 -16.52
N LYS A 254 -5.92 -11.55 -16.07
CA LYS A 254 -4.77 -10.89 -16.73
C LYS A 254 -4.64 -11.34 -18.18
N LYS A 255 -4.61 -12.65 -18.42
CA LYS A 255 -4.52 -13.22 -19.77
C LYS A 255 -5.70 -12.79 -20.64
N LEU A 256 -6.93 -12.83 -20.12
CA LEU A 256 -8.13 -12.42 -20.86
C LEU A 256 -8.07 -10.94 -21.25
N ARG A 257 -7.58 -10.06 -20.37
CA ARG A 257 -7.44 -8.63 -20.67
C ARG A 257 -6.33 -8.33 -21.70
N GLU A 258 -5.35 -9.22 -21.81
CA GLU A 258 -4.32 -9.18 -22.85
C GLU A 258 -4.83 -9.75 -24.18
N CYS A 259 -5.69 -10.76 -24.15
CA CYS A 259 -6.27 -11.43 -25.31
C CYS A 259 -7.59 -10.77 -25.77
N ASN A 260 -7.51 -9.61 -26.41
CA ASN A 260 -8.67 -9.00 -27.12
C ASN A 260 -8.57 -9.04 -28.65
N GLU A 261 -7.54 -9.66 -29.23
CA GLU A 261 -7.58 -10.06 -30.63
C GLU A 261 -8.05 -11.51 -30.76
N ALA A 262 -9.15 -11.74 -31.50
CA ALA A 262 -9.68 -13.06 -31.83
C ALA A 262 -8.67 -13.99 -32.57
N LYS A 263 -7.47 -13.48 -32.89
CA LYS A 263 -6.35 -14.24 -33.49
C LYS A 263 -5.40 -14.86 -32.45
N ASP A 264 -5.32 -14.32 -31.24
CA ASP A 264 -4.31 -14.75 -30.26
C ASP A 264 -4.70 -16.01 -29.47
N LEU A 265 -5.99 -16.26 -29.30
CA LEU A 265 -6.48 -17.49 -28.65
C LEU A 265 -6.18 -18.75 -29.48
N GLN A 266 -6.09 -18.62 -30.81
CA GLN A 266 -5.72 -19.73 -31.70
C GLN A 266 -4.20 -19.94 -31.78
N MET A 267 -3.40 -18.88 -31.59
CA MET A 267 -1.93 -18.97 -31.60
C MET A 267 -1.33 -19.49 -30.29
N LEU A 268 -2.02 -19.35 -29.16
CA LEU A 268 -1.49 -19.75 -27.84
C LEU A 268 -1.65 -21.25 -27.51
N GLY A 269 -2.36 -22.03 -28.32
CA GLY A 269 -2.50 -23.48 -28.12
C GLY A 269 -3.13 -23.89 -26.79
N ILE A 270 -3.84 -22.98 -26.12
CA ILE A 270 -4.52 -23.25 -24.84
C ILE A 270 -5.92 -23.80 -25.16
N GLU A 271 -6.11 -25.11 -25.04
CA GLU A 271 -7.46 -25.68 -24.91
C GLU A 271 -8.04 -25.22 -23.57
N LEU A 272 -8.93 -24.23 -23.62
CA LEU A 272 -9.72 -23.83 -22.45
C LEU A 272 -10.64 -24.99 -22.05
N SER A 273 -10.71 -25.27 -20.75
CA SER A 273 -11.69 -26.25 -20.27
C SER A 273 -13.12 -25.74 -20.50
N LYS A 274 -14.07 -26.66 -20.70
CA LYS A 274 -15.50 -26.30 -20.87
C LYS A 274 -16.05 -25.45 -19.72
N LYS A 275 -15.43 -25.51 -18.53
CA LYS A 275 -15.77 -24.69 -17.37
C LYS A 275 -15.31 -23.23 -17.56
N GLU A 276 -14.11 -23.03 -18.11
CA GLU A 276 -13.54 -21.71 -18.40
C GLU A 276 -14.28 -21.03 -19.57
N GLU A 277 -14.63 -21.79 -20.61
CA GLU A 277 -15.45 -21.28 -21.72
C GLU A 277 -16.84 -20.79 -21.26
N LYS A 278 -17.46 -21.52 -20.32
CA LYS A 278 -18.78 -21.17 -19.78
C LYS A 278 -18.76 -19.89 -18.94
N ILE A 279 -17.66 -19.64 -18.20
CA ILE A 279 -17.47 -18.42 -17.41
C ILE A 279 -17.29 -17.21 -18.35
N ILE A 280 -16.49 -17.36 -19.41
CA ILE A 280 -16.26 -16.29 -20.40
C ILE A 280 -17.57 -15.89 -21.12
N ARG A 281 -18.43 -16.86 -21.46
CA ARG A 281 -19.72 -16.60 -22.14
C ARG A 281 -20.82 -16.04 -21.22
N SER A 282 -20.57 -15.93 -19.92
CA SER A 282 -21.53 -15.42 -18.93
C SER A 282 -21.32 -13.97 -18.52
N PHE A 283 -20.32 -13.31 -19.12
CA PHE A 283 -20.07 -11.86 -19.05
C PHE A 283 -20.36 -11.20 -20.40
#